data_AF-A0A7K0PL99-F1
#
_entry.id   AF-A0A7K0PL99-F1
#
_cell.length_a   1.000
_cell.length_b   1.000
_cell.length_c   1.000
_cell.angle_alpha   90.00
_cell.angle_beta   90.00
_cell.angle_gamma   90.00
#
_symmetry.space_group_name_H-M   'P 1'
#
loop_
_entity.id
_entity.type
_entity.pdbx_description
1 polymer ?
#
loop_
_entity_poly.entity_id
_entity_poly.type
_entity_poly.pdbx_seq_one_letter_code
_entity_poly.pdbx_strand_id
1 'polypeptide(L)' 'MRLRDKVAIVFGAGSVGPGWGNGKATAVTFAR' A
#
# COMPACT_ATOMS: atom_id res chain seq x y z
N MET A 1 -6.71 1.03 12.61
CA MET A 1 -8.15 1.29 12.87
C MET A 1 -8.90 1.97 11.71
N ARG A 2 -8.25 2.70 10.78
CA ARG A 2 -8.94 3.46 9.71
C ARG A 2 -9.58 2.60 8.59
N LEU A 3 -9.08 1.39 8.37
CA LEU A 3 -9.54 0.48 7.30
C LEU A 3 -10.09 -0.86 7.82
N ARG A 4 -10.53 -0.89 9.08
CA ARG A 4 -11.15 -2.11 9.62
C ARG A 4 -12.41 -2.46 8.81
N ASP A 5 -12.53 -3.74 8.46
CA ASP A 5 -13.65 -4.31 7.69
C ASP A 5 -13.87 -3.64 6.31
N LYS A 6 -12.81 -3.06 5.74
CA LYS A 6 -12.83 -2.46 4.40
C LYS A 6 -11.80 -3.13 3.49
N VAL A 7 -12.10 -3.16 2.20
CA VAL A 7 -11.16 -3.59 1.15
C VAL A 7 -10.57 -2.36 0.48
N ALA A 8 -9.24 -2.32 0.37
CA ALA A 8 -8.50 -1.27 -0.33
C ALA A 8 -7.77 -1.86 -1.54
N ILE A 9 -8.00 -1.28 -2.72
CA ILE A 9 -7.30 -1.64 -3.96
C ILE A 9 -6.28 -0.53 -4.24
N VAL A 10 -5.00 -0.89 -4.35
CA VAL A 10 -3.91 0.05 -4.63
C VAL A 10 -3.27 -0.31 -5.96
N PHE A 11 -3.47 0.56 -6.96
CA PHE A 11 -2.78 0.44 -8.23
C PHE A 11 -1.33 0.92 -8.12
N GLY A 12 -0.42 0.28 -8.86
CA GLY A 12 0.99 0.66 -8.82
C GLY A 12 1.69 0.40 -7.47
N ALA A 13 1.33 -0.68 -6.76
CA ALA A 13 1.94 -1.05 -5.47
C ALA A 13 3.39 -1.59 -5.58
N GLY A 14 3.92 -1.71 -6.79
CA GLY A 14 5.29 -2.13 -7.05
C GLY A 14 6.32 -1.02 -6.85
N SER A 15 7.59 -1.37 -7.01
CA SER A 15 8.67 -0.41 -7.24
C SER A 15 9.70 -1.05 -8.16
N VAL A 16 10.26 -0.27 -9.08
CA VAL A 16 11.25 -0.74 -10.05
C VAL A 16 12.61 -1.07 -9.41
N GLY A 17 12.88 -0.53 -8.23
CA GLY A 17 14.09 -0.79 -7.47
C GLY A 17 13.86 -0.88 -5.97
N PRO A 18 14.93 -0.98 -5.18
CA PRO A 18 14.86 -0.86 -3.73
C PRO A 18 14.22 0.48 -3.33
N GLY A 19 13.40 0.46 -2.27
CA GLY A 19 12.79 1.66 -1.70
C GLY A 19 11.26 1.68 -1.63
N TRP A 20 10.76 2.81 -1.15
CA TRP A 20 9.35 3.07 -0.80
C TRP A 20 8.69 4.04 -1.78
N GLY A 21 8.41 3.57 -2.99
CA GLY A 21 7.52 4.28 -3.91
C GLY A 21 6.12 4.45 -3.29
N ASN A 22 5.39 5.48 -3.71
CA ASN A 22 4.12 5.88 -3.10
C ASN A 22 3.11 4.73 -3.01
N GLY A 23 2.94 3.95 -4.08
CA GLY A 23 2.02 2.81 -4.10
C GLY A 23 2.45 1.71 -3.13
N LYS A 24 3.74 1.36 -3.10
CA LYS A 24 4.29 0.38 -2.16
C LYS A 24 4.09 0.83 -0.70
N ALA A 25 4.42 2.08 -0.39
CA ALA A 25 4.27 2.64 0.96
C ALA A 25 2.81 2.64 1.43
N THR A 26 1.90 2.99 0.52
CA THR A 26 0.46 3.00 0.78
C THR A 26 -0.06 1.58 1.04
N ALA A 27 0.29 0.61 0.17
CA ALA A 27 -0.15 -0.78 0.31
C ALA A 27 0.29 -1.40 1.65
N VAL A 28 1.55 -1.21 2.04
CA VAL A 28 2.02 -1.77 3.32
C VAL A 28 1.42 -1.03 4.52
N THR A 29 1.17 0.27 4.41
CA THR A 29 0.48 1.01 5.48
C THR A 29 -0.96 0.54 5.68
N PHE A 30 -1.66 0.23 4.59
CA PHE A 30 -3.03 -0.28 4.65
C PHE A 30 -3.15 -1.73 5.09
N ALA A 31 -2.07 -2.53 4.95
CA ALA A 31 -2.03 -3.92 5.39
C ALA A 31 -1.77 -4.10 6.91
N ARG A 32 -1.54 -3.02 7.66
CA ARG A 32 -1.32 -3.01 9.12
C ARG A 32 -2.60 -2.69 9.88
#